data_AF-A0A381VD42-F1
#
_entry.id   AF-A0A381VD42-F1
#
_cell.length_a   1.000
_cell.length_b   1.000
_cell.length_c   1.000
_cell.angle_alpha   90.00
_cell.angle_beta   90.00
_cell.angle_gamma   90.00
#
_symmetry.space_group_name_H-M   'P 1'
#
loop_
_entity.id
_entity.type
_entity.pdbx_description
1 polymer ?
#
loop_
_entity_poly.entity_id
_entity_poly.type
_entity_poly.pdbx_seq_one_letter_code
_entity_poly.pdbx_strand_id
1 'polypeptide(L)'
;MSKTAASTKIALPLISGVGLLAAVGVTTVGAQQETTMTRLFVPVEIAADLSDLPGAERDALAHIVDAARVMDGLFLEQVWAGNPSMLLSLLNNQSATGVARLDFFLLNKGPWSRIEDNRRFVPGAPEKPPGANFYPVDATRGEIAAWFDQLEGQARREATGFFTTIRRGADGGFSIIPYSVEYQGPLAIAAEHLRAAARATAQPTLRRYLESRATAFASNDYYDSDVAWLELDASIEPTIGPYEVY
;
A
#
# COMPACT_ATOMS: atom_id res chain seq x y z
N MET A 1 4.44 25.32 -79.26
CA MET A 1 3.97 26.53 -79.99
C MET A 1 2.87 27.15 -79.12
N SER A 2 3.16 28.26 -78.42
CA SER A 2 2.53 29.60 -78.59
C SER A 2 1.01 29.59 -78.28
N LYS A 3 0.39 30.36 -77.38
CA LYS A 3 0.64 31.59 -76.58
C LYS A 3 -0.50 31.63 -75.50
N THR A 4 -0.31 32.07 -74.26
CA THR A 4 -0.67 33.44 -73.72
C THR A 4 -2.03 33.97 -74.20
N ALA A 5 -2.96 34.56 -73.44
CA ALA A 5 -3.19 34.83 -72.01
C ALA A 5 -4.55 35.58 -71.88
N ALA A 6 -4.99 35.80 -70.64
CA ALA A 6 -5.66 37.02 -70.13
C ALA A 6 -7.14 36.92 -69.69
N SER A 7 -7.32 37.19 -68.38
CA SER A 7 -8.18 38.25 -67.78
C SER A 7 -9.71 38.20 -68.01
N THR A 8 -10.61 38.56 -67.10
CA THR A 8 -10.57 39.17 -65.77
C THR A 8 -11.97 38.99 -65.12
N LYS A 9 -11.95 39.03 -63.79
CA LYS A 9 -13.01 38.97 -62.78
C LYS A 9 -14.34 39.68 -63.10
N ILE A 10 -15.45 39.03 -62.70
CA ILE A 10 -16.73 39.65 -62.32
C ILE A 10 -17.14 39.05 -60.96
N ALA A 11 -17.64 39.89 -60.06
CA ALA A 11 -17.96 39.58 -58.67
C ALA A 11 -19.47 39.37 -58.43
N LEU A 12 -19.76 38.40 -57.54
CA LEU A 12 -20.91 38.24 -56.59
C LEU A 12 -22.36 38.07 -57.14
N PRO A 13 -23.33 37.49 -56.38
CA PRO A 13 -23.27 36.86 -55.04
C PRO A 13 -24.16 35.59 -54.80
N LEU A 14 -24.03 35.02 -53.57
CA LEU A 14 -25.06 34.30 -52.76
C LEU A 14 -25.51 32.88 -53.26
N ILE A 15 -25.64 31.78 -52.50
CA ILE A 15 -26.05 31.49 -51.11
C ILE A 15 -25.54 30.10 -50.66
N SER A 16 -25.13 30.05 -49.39
CA SER A 16 -25.15 28.98 -48.38
C SER A 16 -25.08 27.49 -48.74
N GLY A 17 -24.07 26.83 -48.16
CA GLY A 17 -24.06 25.42 -47.83
C GLY A 17 -23.00 25.13 -46.78
N VAL A 18 -23.33 25.39 -45.50
CA VAL A 18 -22.48 25.10 -44.33
C VAL A 18 -22.39 23.58 -44.17
N GLY A 19 -21.21 23.03 -44.45
CA GLY A 19 -20.82 21.66 -44.09
C GLY A 19 -19.74 21.71 -43.02
N LEU A 20 -20.16 21.77 -41.75
CA LEU A 20 -19.29 21.71 -40.58
C LEU A 20 -18.82 20.25 -40.40
N LEU A 21 -17.63 19.89 -40.90
CA LEU A 21 -16.95 18.67 -40.43
C LEU A 21 -16.26 19.00 -39.10
N ALA A 22 -16.93 18.63 -38.01
CA ALA A 22 -16.33 18.57 -36.70
C ALA A 22 -15.21 17.51 -36.72
N ALA A 23 -13.96 17.96 -36.64
CA ALA A 23 -12.85 17.10 -36.25
C ALA A 23 -13.09 16.68 -34.80
N VAL A 24 -13.64 15.48 -34.61
CA VAL A 24 -13.65 14.83 -33.29
C VAL A 24 -12.20 14.43 -33.01
N GLY A 25 -11.48 15.35 -32.38
CA GLY A 25 -10.23 15.04 -31.71
C GLY A 25 -10.54 14.07 -30.58
N VAL A 26 -10.29 12.79 -30.82
CA VAL A 26 -10.00 11.86 -29.73
C VAL A 26 -8.64 12.27 -29.19
N THR A 27 -8.63 13.21 -28.26
CA THR A 27 -7.45 13.50 -27.45
C THR A 27 -7.10 12.22 -26.71
N THR A 28 -5.97 11.63 -27.08
CA THR A 28 -5.32 10.52 -26.41
C THR A 28 -4.90 10.95 -24.99
N VAL A 29 -5.84 10.96 -24.05
CA VAL A 29 -5.56 11.26 -22.63
C VAL A 29 -4.74 10.14 -21.96
N GLY A 30 -4.74 8.92 -22.52
CA GLY A 30 -4.05 7.77 -21.92
C GLY A 30 -2.52 7.79 -21.99
N ALA A 31 -1.92 8.35 -23.05
CA ALA A 31 -0.47 8.22 -23.25
C ALA A 31 0.36 9.23 -22.43
N GLN A 32 -0.17 10.41 -22.12
CA GLN A 32 0.57 11.43 -21.35
C GLN A 32 0.53 11.18 -19.83
N GLN A 33 -0.54 10.55 -19.33
CA GLN A 33 -0.71 10.27 -17.90
C GLN A 33 0.31 9.24 -17.40
N GLU A 34 0.65 8.25 -18.23
CA GLU A 34 1.49 7.11 -17.85
C GLU A 34 2.99 7.47 -17.74
N THR A 35 3.49 8.37 -18.59
CA THR A 35 4.86 8.93 -18.48
C THR A 35 5.07 9.85 -17.26
N THR A 36 4.00 10.23 -16.56
CA THR A 36 4.07 11.12 -15.38
C THR A 36 4.34 10.32 -14.09
N MET A 37 3.87 9.08 -14.01
CA MET A 37 3.91 8.28 -12.75
C MET A 37 5.34 8.02 -12.25
N THR A 38 6.28 7.73 -13.14
CA THR A 38 7.69 7.46 -12.79
C THR A 38 8.51 8.72 -12.49
N ARG A 39 8.04 9.92 -12.86
CA ARG A 39 8.80 11.17 -12.63
C ARG A 39 8.69 11.72 -11.21
N LEU A 40 7.73 11.21 -10.45
CA LEU A 40 7.45 11.72 -9.11
C LEU A 40 8.40 11.15 -8.05
N PHE A 41 9.03 10.01 -8.34
CA PHE A 41 9.99 9.35 -7.46
C PHE A 41 11.25 9.04 -8.26
N VAL A 42 12.37 9.63 -7.88
CA VAL A 42 13.66 9.36 -8.50
C VAL A 42 14.21 8.07 -7.90
N PRO A 43 14.52 7.03 -8.70
CA PRO A 43 15.17 5.83 -8.19
C PRO A 43 16.53 6.17 -7.60
N VAL A 44 16.75 5.74 -6.36
CA VAL A 44 18.02 5.87 -5.66
C VAL A 44 18.38 4.49 -5.09
N GLU A 45 19.60 4.07 -5.30
CA GLU A 45 20.12 2.86 -4.69
C GLU A 45 20.35 3.10 -3.19
N ILE A 46 19.67 2.32 -2.34
CA ILE A 46 19.89 2.32 -0.90
C ILE A 46 20.80 1.15 -0.58
N ALA A 47 22.08 1.43 -0.34
CA ALA A 47 23.10 0.44 0.02
C ALA A 47 23.59 0.67 1.46
N ALA A 48 24.12 -0.39 2.08
CA ALA A 48 24.76 -0.35 3.38
C ALA A 48 26.05 -1.17 3.35
N ASP A 49 27.09 -0.69 4.03
CA ASP A 49 28.31 -1.48 4.24
C ASP A 49 28.09 -2.50 5.36
N LEU A 50 28.21 -3.79 5.03
CA LEU A 50 28.01 -4.92 5.94
C LEU A 50 29.32 -5.66 6.22
N SER A 51 30.47 -5.10 5.83
CA SER A 51 31.79 -5.73 5.95
C SER A 51 32.16 -6.00 7.42
N ASP A 52 31.79 -5.08 8.32
CA ASP A 52 32.05 -5.18 9.76
C ASP A 52 31.07 -6.09 10.50
N LEU A 53 29.96 -6.52 9.89
CA LEU A 53 29.02 -7.44 10.54
C LEU A 53 29.61 -8.85 10.60
N PRO A 54 29.64 -9.51 11.77
CA PRO A 54 29.97 -10.92 11.85
C PRO A 54 29.02 -11.79 11.01
N GLY A 55 29.47 -12.99 10.59
CA GLY A 55 28.65 -13.90 9.78
C GLY A 55 27.28 -14.20 10.41
N ALA A 56 27.26 -14.45 11.72
CA ALA A 56 26.03 -14.69 12.47
C ALA A 56 25.05 -13.51 12.45
N GLU A 57 25.55 -12.26 12.45
CA GLU A 57 24.70 -11.07 12.37
C GLU A 57 24.17 -10.85 10.95
N ARG A 58 24.95 -11.21 9.92
CA ARG A 58 24.45 -11.23 8.53
C ARG A 58 23.33 -12.25 8.35
N ASP A 59 23.44 -13.43 8.95
CA ASP A 59 22.38 -14.43 8.93
C ASP A 59 21.13 -13.94 9.68
N ALA A 60 21.31 -13.29 10.84
CA ALA A 60 20.21 -12.65 11.56
C ALA A 60 19.53 -11.56 10.73
N LEU A 61 20.32 -10.70 10.08
CA LEU A 61 19.81 -9.64 9.20
C LEU A 61 19.00 -10.20 8.04
N ALA A 62 19.45 -11.27 7.39
CA ALA A 62 18.72 -11.90 6.29
C ALA A 62 17.31 -12.34 6.75
N HIS A 63 17.21 -12.98 7.92
CA HIS A 63 15.92 -13.36 8.49
C HIS A 63 15.05 -12.15 8.89
N ILE A 64 15.64 -11.09 9.44
CA ILE A 64 14.91 -9.85 9.73
C ILE A 64 14.33 -9.24 8.45
N VAL A 65 15.09 -9.23 7.36
CA VAL A 65 14.62 -8.76 6.05
C VAL A 65 13.47 -9.62 5.52
N ASP A 66 13.55 -10.94 5.67
CA ASP A 66 12.45 -11.83 5.28
C ASP A 66 11.18 -11.59 6.10
N ALA A 67 11.30 -11.34 7.42
CA ALA A 67 10.16 -10.91 8.24
C ALA A 67 9.59 -9.56 7.78
N ALA A 68 10.45 -8.59 7.43
CA ALA A 68 10.04 -7.27 6.96
C ALA A 68 9.28 -7.34 5.61
N ARG A 69 9.67 -8.25 4.71
CA ARG A 69 8.95 -8.48 3.43
C ARG A 69 7.51 -8.95 3.64
N VAL A 70 7.23 -9.66 4.73
CA VAL A 70 5.85 -10.04 5.07
C VAL A 70 4.99 -8.81 5.36
N MET A 71 5.58 -7.76 5.94
CA MET A 71 4.88 -6.51 6.26
C MET A 71 4.40 -5.78 5.00
N ASP A 72 5.10 -5.89 3.88
CA ASP A 72 4.66 -5.31 2.60
C ASP A 72 3.30 -5.86 2.16
N GLY A 73 3.11 -7.18 2.29
CA GLY A 73 1.86 -7.87 1.97
C GLY A 73 0.74 -7.50 2.95
N LEU A 74 1.05 -7.52 4.25
CA LEU A 74 0.08 -7.13 5.29
C LEU A 74 -0.40 -5.69 5.13
N PHE A 75 0.52 -4.75 4.93
CA PHE A 75 0.15 -3.35 4.75
C PHE A 75 -0.64 -3.15 3.45
N LEU A 76 -0.31 -3.88 2.39
CA LEU A 76 -1.09 -3.87 1.16
C LEU A 76 -2.55 -4.28 1.41
N GLU A 77 -2.80 -5.32 2.21
CA GLU A 77 -4.15 -5.76 2.59
C GLU A 77 -4.87 -4.77 3.53
N GLN A 78 -4.13 -4.16 4.47
CA GLN A 78 -4.66 -3.13 5.38
C GLN A 78 -5.12 -1.88 4.63
N VAL A 79 -4.40 -1.48 3.57
CA VAL A 79 -4.76 -0.30 2.77
C VAL A 79 -6.10 -0.47 2.06
N TRP A 80 -6.37 -1.66 1.51
CA TRP A 80 -7.65 -1.96 0.86
C TRP A 80 -7.81 -3.46 0.60
N ALA A 81 -8.97 -4.01 0.96
CA ALA A 81 -9.31 -5.42 0.73
C ALA A 81 -9.23 -5.85 -0.76
N GLY A 82 -9.37 -4.91 -1.70
CA GLY A 82 -9.28 -5.19 -3.14
C GLY A 82 -7.84 -5.20 -3.69
N ASN A 83 -6.84 -4.78 -2.91
CA ASN A 83 -5.46 -4.71 -3.38
C ASN A 83 -4.91 -6.08 -3.83
N PRO A 84 -5.11 -7.20 -3.11
CA PRO A 84 -4.61 -8.51 -3.57
C PRO A 84 -5.15 -8.90 -4.95
N SER A 85 -6.46 -8.78 -5.16
CA SER A 85 -7.10 -9.06 -6.46
C SER A 85 -6.61 -8.14 -7.57
N MET A 86 -6.41 -6.85 -7.25
CA MET A 86 -5.89 -5.88 -8.21
C MET A 86 -4.43 -6.13 -8.58
N LEU A 87 -3.59 -6.50 -7.61
CA LEU A 87 -2.20 -6.88 -7.85
C LEU A 87 -2.11 -8.06 -8.83
N LEU A 88 -2.93 -9.10 -8.61
CA LEU A 88 -3.00 -10.25 -9.53
C LEU A 88 -3.44 -9.84 -10.95
N SER A 89 -4.38 -8.90 -11.08
CA SER A 89 -4.78 -8.38 -12.39
C SER A 89 -3.65 -7.62 -13.09
N LEU A 90 -2.91 -6.79 -12.36
CA LEU A 90 -1.80 -6.00 -12.90
C LEU A 90 -0.63 -6.89 -13.34
N LEU A 91 -0.32 -7.95 -12.59
CA LEU A 91 0.73 -8.92 -12.93
C LEU A 91 0.49 -9.63 -14.29
N ASN A 92 -0.75 -9.73 -14.74
CA ASN A 92 -1.08 -10.35 -16.02
C ASN A 92 -0.85 -9.44 -17.24
N ASN A 93 -0.56 -8.15 -17.05
CA ASN A 93 -0.36 -7.19 -18.14
C ASN A 93 1.13 -6.84 -18.31
N GLN A 94 1.78 -7.50 -19.26
CA GLN A 94 3.21 -7.35 -19.55
C GLN A 94 3.53 -6.22 -20.57
N SER A 95 2.54 -5.40 -20.95
CA SER A 95 2.82 -4.20 -21.76
C SER A 95 3.67 -3.21 -20.96
N ALA A 96 4.43 -2.34 -21.64
CA ALA A 96 5.22 -1.30 -20.97
C ALA A 96 4.36 -0.43 -20.02
N THR A 97 3.14 -0.11 -20.44
CA THR A 97 2.11 0.54 -19.64
C THR A 97 1.69 -0.29 -18.41
N GLY A 98 1.48 -1.60 -18.59
CA GLY A 98 1.08 -2.51 -17.52
C GLY A 98 2.16 -2.60 -16.43
N VAL A 99 3.42 -2.76 -16.85
CA VAL A 99 4.58 -2.78 -15.94
C VAL A 99 4.71 -1.46 -15.19
N ALA A 100 4.66 -0.31 -15.87
CA ALA A 100 4.73 1.00 -15.21
C ALA A 100 3.58 1.22 -14.21
N ARG A 101 2.37 0.70 -14.51
CA ARG A 101 1.22 0.77 -13.59
C ARG A 101 1.40 -0.17 -12.39
N LEU A 102 1.96 -1.37 -12.58
CA LEU A 102 2.30 -2.28 -11.50
C LEU A 102 3.34 -1.67 -10.57
N ASP A 103 4.42 -1.10 -11.12
CA ASP A 103 5.47 -0.46 -10.33
C ASP A 103 4.91 0.68 -9.47
N PHE A 104 4.07 1.54 -10.06
CA PHE A 104 3.44 2.64 -9.33
C PHE A 104 2.41 2.17 -8.30
N PHE A 105 1.71 1.05 -8.56
CA PHE A 105 0.84 0.38 -7.59
C PHE A 105 1.62 -0.13 -6.37
N LEU A 106 2.75 -0.80 -6.59
CA LEU A 106 3.60 -1.31 -5.51
C LEU A 106 4.20 -0.17 -4.68
N LEU A 107 4.62 0.91 -5.33
CA LEU A 107 5.17 2.11 -4.68
C LEU A 107 4.14 2.80 -3.79
N ASN A 108 2.90 2.93 -4.25
CA ASN A 108 1.82 3.58 -3.50
C ASN A 108 1.06 2.62 -2.56
N LYS A 109 1.36 1.31 -2.62
CA LYS A 109 0.64 0.24 -1.91
C LYS A 109 -0.87 0.26 -2.21
N GLY A 110 -1.22 0.48 -3.47
CA GLY A 110 -2.61 0.54 -3.94
C GLY A 110 -2.80 1.41 -5.19
N PRO A 111 -4.03 1.50 -5.72
CA PRO A 111 -4.32 2.17 -7.00
C PRO A 111 -4.47 3.70 -6.94
N TRP A 112 -3.99 4.32 -5.87
CA TRP A 112 -4.12 5.75 -5.60
C TRP A 112 -2.75 6.39 -5.42
N SER A 113 -2.50 7.51 -6.11
CA SER A 113 -1.27 8.28 -5.98
C SER A 113 -1.28 9.02 -4.64
N ARG A 114 -0.41 8.61 -3.69
CA ARG A 114 -0.37 9.18 -2.33
C ARG A 114 0.08 10.64 -2.29
N ILE A 115 0.82 11.07 -3.31
CA ILE A 115 1.38 12.43 -3.44
C ILE A 115 0.53 13.36 -4.31
N GLU A 116 -0.51 12.82 -4.95
CA GLU A 116 -1.49 13.59 -5.71
C GLU A 116 -2.89 13.37 -5.12
N ASP A 117 -3.02 13.55 -3.80
CA ASP A 117 -4.29 13.52 -3.07
C ASP A 117 -5.13 12.25 -3.34
N ASN A 118 -4.49 11.08 -3.29
CA ASN A 118 -5.11 9.78 -3.56
C ASN A 118 -5.79 9.68 -4.94
N ARG A 119 -5.31 10.43 -5.95
CA ARG A 119 -5.82 10.34 -7.32
C ARG A 119 -5.70 8.89 -7.83
N ARG A 120 -6.81 8.35 -8.31
CA ARG A 120 -6.88 7.02 -8.95
C ARG A 120 -6.05 6.99 -10.23
N PHE A 121 -5.23 5.96 -10.40
CA PHE A 121 -4.46 5.73 -11.64
C PHE A 121 -4.62 4.33 -12.23
N VAL A 122 -5.26 3.40 -11.51
CA VAL A 122 -5.64 2.09 -12.05
C VAL A 122 -7.11 2.12 -12.49
N PRO A 123 -7.43 1.77 -13.75
CA PRO A 123 -8.81 1.68 -14.20
C PRO A 123 -9.64 0.73 -13.33
N GLY A 124 -10.86 1.15 -12.98
CA GLY A 124 -11.76 0.37 -12.12
C GLY A 124 -11.47 0.49 -10.62
N ALA A 125 -10.43 1.22 -10.20
CA ALA A 125 -10.20 1.50 -8.79
C ALA A 125 -11.33 2.38 -8.20
N PRO A 126 -11.84 2.07 -7.00
CA PRO A 126 -12.83 2.91 -6.34
C PRO A 126 -12.18 4.18 -5.78
N GLU A 127 -12.98 5.07 -5.21
CA GLU A 127 -12.46 6.07 -4.27
C GLU A 127 -11.75 5.37 -3.09
N LYS A 128 -10.68 5.97 -2.57
CA LYS A 128 -9.94 5.39 -1.45
C LYS A 128 -10.83 5.38 -0.21
N PRO A 129 -11.13 4.22 0.40
CA PRO A 129 -11.96 4.17 1.59
C PRO A 129 -11.27 4.90 2.75
N PRO A 130 -11.95 5.80 3.46
CA PRO A 130 -11.35 6.57 4.56
C PRO A 130 -11.00 5.69 5.77
N GLY A 131 -11.69 4.55 5.94
CA GLY A 131 -11.39 3.56 6.98
C GLY A 131 -10.42 2.46 6.52
N ALA A 132 -9.85 2.59 5.31
CA ALA A 132 -9.05 1.56 4.66
C ALA A 132 -9.72 0.17 4.79
N ASN A 133 -9.00 -0.87 5.21
CA ASN A 133 -9.53 -2.18 5.51
C ASN A 133 -9.65 -2.47 7.03
N PHE A 134 -9.70 -1.44 7.88
CA PHE A 134 -9.80 -1.61 9.34
C PHE A 134 -11.24 -1.72 9.83
N TYR A 135 -12.21 -1.24 9.05
CA TYR A 135 -13.64 -1.26 9.35
C TYR A 135 -14.41 -1.96 8.24
N PRO A 136 -15.67 -2.40 8.48
CA PRO A 136 -16.50 -2.95 7.43
C PRO A 136 -16.74 -1.93 6.32
N VAL A 137 -16.62 -2.37 5.06
CA VAL A 137 -16.74 -1.51 3.86
C VAL A 137 -18.12 -0.86 3.72
N ASP A 138 -19.15 -1.47 4.29
CA ASP A 138 -20.53 -1.01 4.30
C ASP A 138 -20.86 -0.11 5.50
N ALA A 139 -19.95 0.03 6.47
CA ALA A 139 -20.18 0.80 7.68
C ALA A 139 -19.75 2.27 7.52
N THR A 140 -20.58 3.17 8.04
CA THR A 140 -20.26 4.58 8.16
C THR A 140 -19.51 4.88 9.45
N ARG A 141 -18.77 6.01 9.47
CA ARG A 141 -18.13 6.52 10.69
C ARG A 141 -19.13 6.69 11.85
N GLY A 142 -20.34 7.13 11.55
CA GLY A 142 -21.39 7.37 12.55
C GLY A 142 -21.87 6.07 13.20
N GLU A 143 -22.07 5.01 12.41
CA GLU A 143 -22.49 3.70 12.93
C GLU A 143 -21.41 3.07 13.83
N ILE A 144 -20.14 3.17 13.43
CA ILE A 144 -19.02 2.66 14.24
C ILE A 144 -18.90 3.45 15.55
N ALA A 145 -18.97 4.78 15.49
CA ALA A 145 -18.90 5.63 16.68
C ALA A 145 -20.06 5.33 17.65
N ALA A 146 -21.29 5.22 17.14
CA ALA A 146 -22.46 4.88 17.96
C ALA A 146 -22.33 3.50 18.59
N TRP A 147 -21.74 2.53 17.91
CA TRP A 147 -21.46 1.22 18.48
C TRP A 147 -20.39 1.26 19.56
N PHE A 148 -19.30 2.01 19.37
CA PHE A 148 -18.29 2.19 20.42
C PHE A 148 -18.90 2.75 21.72
N ASP A 149 -19.86 3.67 21.61
CA ASP A 149 -20.57 4.27 22.75
C ASP A 149 -21.50 3.31 23.50
N GLN A 150 -21.75 2.13 22.96
CA GLN A 150 -22.46 1.04 23.65
C GLN A 150 -21.51 0.10 24.40
N LEU A 151 -20.20 0.18 24.13
CA LEU A 151 -19.20 -0.67 24.77
C LEU A 151 -18.65 -0.04 26.06
N GLU A 152 -18.34 -0.86 27.04
CA GLU A 152 -17.72 -0.45 28.30
C GLU A 152 -16.48 -1.30 28.62
N GLY A 153 -15.64 -0.80 29.54
CA GLY A 153 -14.52 -1.57 30.09
C GLY A 153 -13.51 -2.05 29.04
N GLN A 154 -13.18 -3.34 29.09
CA GLN A 154 -12.19 -3.97 28.20
C GLN A 154 -12.62 -3.90 26.72
N ALA A 155 -13.88 -4.19 26.42
CA ALA A 155 -14.39 -4.21 25.06
C ALA A 155 -14.27 -2.84 24.39
N ARG A 156 -14.56 -1.74 25.10
CA ARG A 156 -14.36 -0.39 24.56
C ARG A 156 -12.89 -0.11 24.28
N ARG A 157 -11.99 -0.45 25.21
CA ARG A 157 -10.54 -0.24 25.04
C ARG A 157 -9.99 -1.00 23.84
N GLU A 158 -10.42 -2.24 23.65
CA GLU A 158 -10.02 -3.06 22.51
C GLU A 158 -10.59 -2.47 21.22
N ALA A 159 -11.88 -2.16 21.16
CA ALA A 159 -12.53 -1.62 19.98
C ALA A 159 -11.95 -0.28 19.49
N THR A 160 -11.48 0.55 20.41
CA THR A 160 -10.80 1.84 20.10
C THR A 160 -9.28 1.75 20.16
N GLY A 161 -8.72 0.55 20.29
CA GLY A 161 -7.29 0.32 20.42
C GLY A 161 -6.58 0.29 19.07
N PHE A 162 -5.25 0.21 19.11
CA PHE A 162 -4.40 0.24 17.92
C PHE A 162 -4.35 -1.09 17.15
N PHE A 163 -4.64 -2.20 17.81
CA PHE A 163 -4.29 -3.55 17.34
C PHE A 163 -5.52 -4.43 17.10
N THR A 164 -6.63 -3.84 16.71
CA THR A 164 -7.86 -4.56 16.37
C THR A 164 -8.48 -4.00 15.10
N THR A 165 -9.06 -4.86 14.29
CA THR A 165 -9.97 -4.47 13.23
C THR A 165 -11.41 -4.66 13.69
N ILE A 166 -12.33 -3.91 13.07
CA ILE A 166 -13.76 -4.11 13.24
C ILE A 166 -14.31 -4.85 12.03
N ARG A 167 -15.06 -5.92 12.28
CA ARG A 167 -15.68 -6.76 11.25
C ARG A 167 -17.18 -6.90 11.51
N ARG A 168 -17.93 -7.31 10.48
CA ARG A 168 -19.33 -7.73 10.65
C ARG A 168 -19.35 -9.10 11.33
N GLY A 169 -20.14 -9.21 12.40
CA GLY A 169 -20.46 -10.48 13.05
C GLY A 169 -21.48 -11.28 12.25
N ALA A 170 -21.66 -12.56 12.62
CA ALA A 170 -22.64 -13.45 11.97
C ALA A 170 -24.10 -13.00 12.17
N ASP A 171 -24.36 -12.19 13.20
CA ASP A 171 -25.65 -11.58 13.53
C ASP A 171 -25.88 -10.24 12.79
N GLY A 172 -24.92 -9.81 11.96
CA GLY A 172 -24.94 -8.50 11.28
C GLY A 172 -24.42 -7.34 12.14
N GLY A 173 -24.10 -7.59 13.41
CA GLY A 173 -23.48 -6.62 14.32
C GLY A 173 -22.02 -6.36 14.01
N PHE A 174 -21.34 -5.60 14.87
CA PHE A 174 -19.89 -5.40 14.80
C PHE A 174 -19.16 -6.30 15.80
N SER A 175 -17.96 -6.73 15.42
CA SER A 175 -17.09 -7.57 16.23
C SER A 175 -15.66 -7.03 16.20
N ILE A 176 -14.97 -7.15 17.33
CA ILE A 176 -13.57 -6.74 17.51
C ILE A 176 -12.69 -7.93 17.18
N ILE A 177 -11.81 -7.81 16.19
CA ILE A 177 -10.88 -8.88 15.78
C ILE A 177 -9.44 -8.39 16.03
N PRO A 178 -8.68 -9.01 16.94
CA PRO A 178 -7.29 -8.62 17.19
C PRO A 178 -6.41 -8.91 15.97
N TYR A 179 -5.36 -8.11 15.77
CA TYR A 179 -4.44 -8.27 14.64
C TYR A 179 -3.78 -9.65 14.62
N SER A 180 -3.46 -10.22 15.77
CA SER A 180 -2.91 -11.59 15.85
C SER A 180 -3.84 -12.68 15.30
N VAL A 181 -5.16 -12.42 15.23
CA VAL A 181 -6.15 -13.31 14.63
C VAL A 181 -6.42 -12.92 13.19
N GLU A 182 -6.69 -11.63 12.93
CA GLU A 182 -6.96 -11.11 11.58
C GLU A 182 -5.82 -11.44 10.60
N TYR A 183 -4.58 -11.34 11.07
CA TYR A 183 -3.36 -11.50 10.27
C TYR A 183 -2.53 -12.71 10.69
N GLN A 184 -3.15 -13.72 11.31
CA GLN A 184 -2.47 -14.84 11.97
C GLN A 184 -1.44 -15.55 11.08
N GLY A 185 -1.80 -15.86 9.83
CA GLY A 185 -0.93 -16.59 8.91
C GLY A 185 0.37 -15.83 8.60
N PRO A 186 0.30 -14.63 8.00
CA PRO A 186 1.49 -13.82 7.75
C PRO A 186 2.27 -13.49 9.03
N LEU A 187 1.60 -13.15 10.14
CA LEU A 187 2.28 -12.85 11.41
C LEU A 187 3.03 -14.07 11.97
N ALA A 188 2.53 -15.29 11.77
CA ALA A 188 3.24 -16.51 12.15
C ALA A 188 4.53 -16.71 11.33
N ILE A 189 4.49 -16.43 10.02
CA ILE A 189 5.67 -16.50 9.13
C ILE A 189 6.71 -15.46 9.57
N ALA A 190 6.29 -14.21 9.81
CA ALA A 190 7.18 -13.17 10.30
C ALA A 190 7.80 -13.55 11.66
N ALA A 191 6.99 -14.07 12.59
CA ALA A 191 7.46 -14.53 13.89
C ALA A 191 8.48 -15.69 13.79
N GLU A 192 8.31 -16.61 12.83
CA GLU A 192 9.28 -17.69 12.59
C GLU A 192 10.65 -17.12 12.17
N HIS A 193 10.66 -16.18 11.23
CA HIS A 193 11.87 -15.49 10.81
C HIS A 193 12.52 -14.70 11.95
N LEU A 194 11.75 -13.96 12.75
CA LEU A 194 12.29 -13.26 13.92
C LEU A 194 12.91 -14.23 14.93
N ARG A 195 12.29 -15.38 15.19
CA ARG A 195 12.88 -16.43 16.04
C ARG A 195 14.14 -17.04 15.44
N ALA A 196 14.21 -17.18 14.12
CA ALA A 196 15.41 -17.64 13.43
C ALA A 196 16.56 -16.63 13.56
N ALA A 197 16.26 -15.34 13.37
CA ALA A 197 17.21 -14.26 13.60
C ALA A 197 17.73 -14.23 15.05
N ALA A 198 16.82 -14.40 16.03
CA ALA A 198 17.17 -14.46 17.45
C ALA A 198 18.14 -15.61 17.80
N ARG A 199 17.98 -16.77 17.15
CA ARG A 199 18.89 -17.91 17.29
C ARG A 199 20.25 -17.66 16.65
N ALA A 200 20.30 -16.89 15.57
CA ALA A 200 21.53 -16.58 14.85
C ALA A 200 22.38 -15.52 15.56
N THR A 201 21.78 -14.41 16.00
CA THR A 201 22.52 -13.29 16.61
C THR A 201 23.22 -13.68 17.91
N ALA A 202 24.43 -13.14 18.10
CA ALA A 202 25.16 -13.20 19.37
C ALA A 202 24.84 -12.02 20.30
N GLN A 203 24.08 -11.02 19.82
CA GLN A 203 23.80 -9.78 20.53
C GLN A 203 22.57 -9.95 21.45
N PRO A 204 22.74 -9.84 22.79
CA PRO A 204 21.70 -10.27 23.74
C PRO A 204 20.44 -9.40 23.71
N THR A 205 20.59 -8.08 23.54
CA THR A 205 19.48 -7.13 23.45
C THR A 205 18.66 -7.36 22.17
N LEU A 206 19.34 -7.56 21.03
CA LEU A 206 18.71 -7.92 19.77
C LEU A 206 17.95 -9.24 19.85
N ARG A 207 18.56 -10.29 20.44
CA ARG A 207 17.88 -11.57 20.66
C ARG A 207 16.59 -11.38 21.45
N ARG A 208 16.66 -10.66 22.58
CA ARG A 208 15.50 -10.40 23.44
C ARG A 208 14.38 -9.70 22.68
N TYR A 209 14.71 -8.64 21.93
CA TYR A 209 13.73 -7.92 21.11
C TYR A 209 13.06 -8.83 20.07
N LEU A 210 13.85 -9.61 19.33
CA LEU A 210 13.33 -10.48 18.27
C LEU A 210 12.40 -11.57 18.83
N GLU A 211 12.75 -12.18 19.96
CA GLU A 211 11.92 -13.19 20.63
C GLU A 211 10.63 -12.61 21.20
N SER A 212 10.70 -11.46 21.87
CA SER A 212 9.52 -10.81 22.44
C SER A 212 8.61 -10.25 21.34
N ARG A 213 9.15 -9.69 20.26
CA ARG A 213 8.38 -9.23 19.10
C ARG A 213 7.68 -10.37 18.36
N ALA A 214 8.37 -11.51 18.18
CA ALA A 214 7.75 -12.71 17.63
C ALA A 214 6.60 -13.25 18.51
N THR A 215 6.70 -13.07 19.83
CA THR A 215 5.65 -13.41 20.78
C THR A 215 4.48 -12.43 20.70
N ALA A 216 4.76 -11.13 20.61
CA ALA A 216 3.77 -10.06 20.47
C ALA A 216 2.86 -10.25 19.24
N PHE A 217 3.42 -10.71 18.12
CA PHE A 217 2.65 -11.03 16.92
C PHE A 217 1.56 -12.10 17.14
N ALA A 218 1.78 -13.03 18.08
CA ALA A 218 0.78 -14.05 18.42
C ALA A 218 -0.14 -13.61 19.58
N SER A 219 0.39 -12.90 20.57
CA SER A 219 -0.36 -12.49 21.77
C SER A 219 -1.22 -11.24 21.55
N ASN A 220 -0.91 -10.43 20.54
CA ASN A 220 -1.45 -9.09 20.33
C ASN A 220 -1.08 -8.07 21.43
N ASP A 221 -0.14 -8.42 22.31
CA ASP A 221 0.41 -7.55 23.35
C ASP A 221 1.86 -7.20 23.00
N TYR A 222 2.08 -5.93 22.70
CA TYR A 222 3.36 -5.41 22.21
C TYR A 222 4.23 -4.78 23.28
N TYR A 223 3.71 -4.57 24.51
CA TYR A 223 4.36 -3.74 25.53
C TYR A 223 5.78 -4.24 25.88
N ASP A 224 5.94 -5.52 26.21
CA ASP A 224 7.25 -6.09 26.56
C ASP A 224 8.24 -5.99 25.39
N SER A 225 7.75 -6.18 24.16
CA SER A 225 8.59 -6.06 22.97
C SER A 225 9.00 -4.62 22.65
N ASP A 226 8.14 -3.65 22.94
CA ASP A 226 8.48 -2.22 22.78
C ASP A 226 9.47 -1.77 23.85
N VAL A 227 9.37 -2.29 25.09
CA VAL A 227 10.42 -2.09 26.10
C VAL A 227 11.74 -2.69 25.63
N ALA A 228 11.73 -3.93 25.14
CA ALA A 228 12.93 -4.58 24.61
C ALA A 228 13.52 -3.85 23.39
N TRP A 229 12.68 -3.19 22.59
CA TRP A 229 13.12 -2.35 21.47
C TRP A 229 13.84 -1.09 21.94
N LEU A 230 13.32 -0.42 22.97
CA LEU A 230 13.96 0.77 23.57
C LEU A 230 15.29 0.44 24.26
N GLU A 231 15.47 -0.80 24.71
CA GLU A 231 16.69 -1.31 25.33
C GLU A 231 17.70 -1.87 24.32
N LEU A 232 17.44 -1.75 23.01
CA LEU A 232 18.37 -2.24 21.98
C LEU A 232 19.72 -1.55 22.08
N ASP A 233 20.75 -2.38 22.16
CA ASP A 233 22.17 -2.02 22.06
C ASP A 233 22.84 -3.09 21.20
N ALA A 234 22.79 -2.88 19.87
CA ALA A 234 23.22 -3.85 18.88
C ALA A 234 23.63 -3.14 17.57
N SER A 235 24.40 -3.84 16.72
CA SER A 235 24.79 -3.34 15.40
C SER A 235 23.67 -3.37 14.35
N ILE A 236 22.53 -4.01 14.65
CA ILE A 236 21.35 -4.08 13.79
C ILE A 236 20.18 -3.51 14.59
N GLU A 237 19.51 -2.49 14.04
CA GLU A 237 18.36 -1.82 14.65
C GLU A 237 17.07 -2.11 13.86
N PRO A 238 16.40 -3.24 14.12
CA PRO A 238 15.11 -3.54 13.49
C PRO A 238 13.96 -2.76 14.14
N THR A 239 13.10 -2.17 13.32
CA THR A 239 11.76 -1.69 13.72
C THR A 239 10.71 -2.40 12.88
N ILE A 240 9.93 -3.29 13.49
CA ILE A 240 8.95 -4.12 12.78
C ILE A 240 7.69 -4.37 13.62
N GLY A 241 6.55 -3.84 13.19
CA GLY A 241 5.27 -4.04 13.88
C GLY A 241 4.20 -3.03 13.48
N PRO A 242 2.99 -3.12 14.06
CA PRO A 242 1.94 -2.13 13.87
C PRO A 242 2.20 -0.89 14.73
N TYR A 243 2.31 0.29 14.10
CA TYR A 243 2.69 1.53 14.80
C TYR A 243 1.79 2.72 14.44
N GLU A 244 1.84 3.16 13.19
CA GLU A 244 1.30 4.46 12.77
C GLU A 244 -0.20 4.39 12.41
N VAL A 245 -0.90 5.52 12.58
CA VAL A 245 -2.37 5.65 12.43
C VAL A 245 -2.82 6.76 11.46
N TYR A 246 -1.98 7.08 10.47
CA TYR A 246 -2.18 8.18 9.51
C TYR A 246 -3.53 8.19 8.78
#